data_AF-A0A8J7IUG3-F1
#
_entry.id   AF-A0A8J7IUG3-F1
#
_cell.length_a   1.000
_cell.length_b   1.000
_cell.length_c   1.000
_cell.angle_alpha   90.00
_cell.angle_beta   90.00
_cell.angle_gamma   90.00
#
_symmetry.space_group_name_H-M   'P 1'
#
loop_
_entity.id
_entity.type
_entity.pdbx_description
1 polymer ?
#
loop_
_entity_poly.entity_id
_entity_poly.type
_entity_poly.pdbx_seq_one_letter_code
_entity_poly.pdbx_strand_id
1 'polypeptide(L)'
;MTTSVADKTPIPEKVWRRHTDPPNLWIALGISSVALHLLAFWLMRSYFFKLWFPQQSQAIVPIEVVEISPQAKSRPITKPVAPKPVSKTQNLQATQLPKQVTPINKSTIKPAVSNISDPSTIALASQKRAIARQRQQQAEQQRQQQLEQQRQQAEQQRQQQAEQQRQQQAEQQRQQQAEQQRQQAEQQRQQQAEQRQEEPVGEKLSPPKTQSQGGLFAFWIPVSEEEQRAQMREPLPKELKLAEHIGSNEKEVASIYINSNLDLPAVEFLVSLIIDKTGKFMEAKVIDPAIPAAEKSKYEQFANDVFQGEKFQPAHYTDGTKPPPDLSNRFVRLKIERR
;
A
#
# COMPACT_ATOMS: atom_id res chain seq x y z
N MET A 1 77.70 19.13 58.56
CA MET A 1 77.61 17.95 57.66
C MET A 1 76.18 17.43 57.70
N THR A 2 75.72 16.89 56.56
CA THR A 2 74.42 16.27 56.25
C THR A 2 73.18 17.18 56.16
N THR A 3 72.87 17.60 54.93
CA THR A 3 71.56 18.09 54.47
C THR A 3 70.72 16.89 54.02
N SER A 4 69.54 16.67 54.64
CA SER A 4 68.57 15.65 54.19
C SER A 4 67.66 16.28 53.14
N VAL A 5 67.75 15.77 51.90
CA VAL A 5 66.90 16.14 50.76
C VAL A 5 65.59 15.38 50.89
N ALA A 6 64.53 16.07 51.31
CA ALA A 6 63.16 15.52 51.26
C ALA A 6 62.53 15.89 49.92
N ASP A 7 62.48 14.92 49.03
CA ASP A 7 61.74 14.94 47.78
C ASP A 7 60.24 15.21 48.06
N LYS A 8 59.75 16.40 47.68
CA LYS A 8 58.32 16.70 47.66
C LYS A 8 57.82 16.59 46.23
N THR A 9 57.42 15.38 45.84
CA THR A 9 56.61 15.19 44.63
C THR A 9 55.17 15.58 44.97
N PRO A 10 54.56 16.61 44.34
CA PRO A 10 53.15 16.89 44.54
C PRO A 10 52.31 15.83 43.82
N ILE A 11 51.41 15.20 44.57
CA ILE A 11 50.41 14.26 44.05
C ILE A 11 49.47 15.04 43.12
N PRO A 12 49.23 14.60 41.86
CA PRO A 12 48.34 15.31 40.97
C PRO A 12 46.90 15.21 41.47
N GLU A 13 46.24 16.36 41.62
CA GLU A 13 44.82 16.44 41.90
C GLU A 13 44.02 15.67 40.85
N LYS A 14 43.18 14.74 41.31
CA LYS A 14 42.29 13.96 40.46
C LYS A 14 41.15 14.87 39.98
N VAL A 15 41.39 15.60 38.89
CA VAL A 15 40.39 16.40 38.20
C VAL A 15 39.30 15.48 37.66
N TRP A 16 38.17 15.42 38.35
CA TRP A 16 36.92 14.86 37.84
C TRP A 16 36.41 15.75 36.71
N ARG A 17 36.84 15.47 35.47
CA ARG A 17 36.20 16.04 34.28
C ARG A 17 34.81 15.42 34.16
N ARG A 18 33.79 16.12 34.63
CA ARG A 18 32.42 15.82 34.23
C ARG A 18 32.33 16.12 32.74
N HIS A 19 32.04 15.08 31.95
CA HIS A 19 31.58 15.24 30.58
C HIS A 19 30.21 15.93 30.65
N THR A 20 30.23 17.26 30.59
CA THR A 20 29.02 18.05 30.40
C THR A 20 28.80 18.10 28.90
N ASP A 21 28.03 17.15 28.38
CA ASP A 21 27.62 17.18 26.99
C ASP A 21 26.88 18.51 26.73
N PRO A 22 27.24 19.24 25.66
CA PRO A 22 26.69 20.55 25.42
C PRO A 22 25.16 20.44 25.29
N PRO A 23 24.38 21.33 25.94
CA PRO A 23 22.93 21.25 25.97
C PRO A 23 22.28 21.19 24.57
N ASN A 24 22.96 21.75 23.56
CA ASN A 24 22.53 21.72 22.17
C ASN A 24 22.44 20.30 21.59
N LEU A 25 23.24 19.33 22.08
CA LEU A 25 23.24 17.96 21.60
C LEU A 25 21.97 17.20 22.01
N TRP A 26 21.49 17.44 23.24
CA TRP A 26 20.22 16.90 23.73
C TRP A 26 19.00 17.50 23.03
N ILE A 27 19.07 18.79 22.69
CA ILE A 27 18.01 19.47 21.93
C ILE A 27 17.91 18.88 20.51
N ALA A 28 19.04 18.64 19.83
CA ALA A 28 19.06 18.01 18.52
C ALA A 28 18.51 16.58 18.53
N LEU A 29 18.84 15.79 19.57
CA LEU A 29 18.25 14.46 19.78
C LEU A 29 16.74 14.52 20.01
N GLY A 30 16.27 15.49 20.79
CA GLY A 30 14.84 15.71 21.04
C GLY A 30 14.07 16.04 19.75
N ILE A 31 14.59 16.98 18.95
CA ILE A 31 13.96 17.41 17.71
C ILE A 31 13.92 16.27 16.68
N SER A 32 15.03 15.52 16.53
CA SER A 32 15.07 14.38 15.59
C SER A 32 14.11 13.27 15.98
N SER A 33 13.98 12.98 17.29
CA SER A 33 12.99 12.03 17.80
C SER A 33 11.56 12.47 17.47
N VAL A 34 11.20 13.73 17.76
CA VAL A 34 9.86 14.25 17.46
C VAL A 34 9.57 14.25 15.96
N ALA A 35 10.54 14.63 15.13
CA ALA A 35 10.40 14.60 13.67
C ALA A 35 10.16 13.18 13.14
N LEU A 36 10.87 12.17 13.67
CA LEU A 36 10.68 10.76 13.30
C LEU A 36 9.26 10.28 13.66
N HIS A 37 8.76 10.66 14.85
CA HIS A 37 7.41 10.29 15.28
C HIS A 37 6.33 10.96 14.43
N LEU A 38 6.49 12.24 14.08
CA LEU A 38 5.59 12.94 13.18
C LEU A 38 5.59 12.33 11.77
N LEU A 39 6.76 11.93 11.26
CA LEU A 39 6.89 11.25 9.98
C LEU A 39 6.18 9.89 10.01
N ALA A 40 6.39 9.09 11.06
CA ALA A 40 5.72 7.80 11.22
C ALA A 40 4.20 7.94 11.35
N PHE A 41 3.73 8.93 12.10
CA PHE A 41 2.30 9.24 12.23
C PHE A 41 1.69 9.66 10.89
N TRP A 42 2.41 10.49 10.13
CA TRP A 42 2.00 10.91 8.79
C TRP A 42 1.94 9.74 7.80
N LEU A 43 2.95 8.85 7.85
CA LEU A 43 2.98 7.63 7.03
C LEU A 43 1.79 6.71 7.35
N MET A 44 1.56 6.42 8.64
CA MET A 44 0.40 5.62 9.08
C MET A 44 -0.91 6.23 8.59
N ARG A 45 -1.10 7.55 8.75
CA ARG A 45 -2.31 8.23 8.27
C ARG A 45 -2.46 8.10 6.75
N SER A 46 -1.39 8.19 5.97
CA SER A 46 -1.43 8.01 4.51
C SER A 46 -1.81 6.58 4.08
N TYR A 47 -1.43 5.55 4.85
CA TYR A 47 -1.81 4.15 4.57
C TYR A 47 -3.25 3.83 4.97
N PHE A 48 -3.80 4.46 6.01
CA PHE A 48 -5.21 4.30 6.38
C PHE A 48 -6.16 4.83 5.30
N PHE A 49 -5.77 5.84 4.51
CA PHE A 49 -6.56 6.32 3.36
C PHE A 49 -6.57 5.36 2.15
N LYS A 50 -5.65 4.38 2.06
CA LYS A 50 -5.69 3.34 1.03
C LYS A 50 -6.68 2.21 1.34
N LEU A 51 -7.08 2.04 2.61
CA LEU A 51 -8.05 1.02 3.02
C LEU A 51 -9.52 1.43 2.80
N TRP A 52 -9.79 2.71 2.51
CA TRP A 52 -11.17 3.20 2.30
C TRP A 52 -11.68 3.00 0.86
N PHE A 53 -10.81 2.67 -0.09
CA PHE A 53 -11.23 2.32 -1.45
C PHE A 53 -10.99 0.83 -1.68
N PRO A 54 -12.02 -0.03 -1.62
CA PRO A 54 -11.89 -1.39 -2.09
C PRO A 54 -11.62 -1.34 -3.60
N GLN A 55 -10.44 -1.80 -3.99
CA GLN A 55 -10.12 -2.14 -5.37
C GLN A 55 -11.19 -3.15 -5.85
N GLN A 56 -12.10 -2.73 -6.73
CA GLN A 56 -13.07 -3.61 -7.36
C GLN A 56 -12.31 -4.65 -8.20
N SER A 57 -12.03 -5.81 -7.61
CA SER A 57 -11.70 -7.01 -8.36
C SER A 57 -12.98 -7.50 -9.05
N GLN A 58 -13.14 -7.18 -10.32
CA GLN A 58 -14.08 -7.91 -11.18
C GLN A 58 -13.50 -9.30 -11.47
N ALA A 59 -13.72 -10.23 -10.55
CA ALA A 59 -13.72 -11.65 -10.88
C ALA A 59 -15.13 -11.99 -11.36
N ILE A 60 -15.31 -11.99 -12.69
CA ILE A 60 -16.47 -12.57 -13.36
C ILE A 60 -16.56 -14.04 -12.96
N VAL A 61 -17.56 -14.37 -12.14
CA VAL A 61 -18.03 -15.73 -11.90
C VAL A 61 -19.45 -15.77 -12.45
N PRO A 62 -19.74 -16.54 -13.51
CA PRO A 62 -21.09 -16.63 -14.05
C PRO A 62 -21.99 -17.37 -13.06
N ILE A 63 -23.01 -16.68 -12.58
CA ILE A 63 -24.11 -17.23 -11.79
C ILE A 63 -25.09 -17.82 -12.80
N GLU A 64 -25.15 -19.15 -12.90
CA GLU A 64 -26.27 -19.84 -13.54
C GLU A 64 -27.51 -19.65 -12.64
N VAL A 65 -28.40 -18.75 -13.07
CA VAL A 65 -29.69 -18.52 -12.43
C VAL A 65 -30.60 -19.69 -12.81
N VAL A 66 -30.77 -20.65 -11.91
CA VAL A 66 -31.86 -21.63 -12.02
C VAL A 66 -33.16 -20.90 -11.70
N GLU A 67 -33.98 -20.74 -12.74
CA GLU A 67 -35.34 -20.23 -12.73
C GLU A 67 -36.25 -21.13 -11.88
N ILE A 68 -36.79 -20.60 -10.78
CA ILE A 68 -37.80 -21.29 -9.96
C ILE A 68 -39.12 -20.53 -10.11
N SER A 69 -40.02 -21.06 -10.93
CA SER A 69 -41.40 -20.58 -11.06
C SER A 69 -42.29 -21.22 -9.98
N PRO A 70 -43.21 -20.48 -9.32
CA PRO A 70 -44.09 -21.04 -8.29
C PRO A 70 -45.49 -21.33 -8.85
N GLN A 71 -46.03 -22.54 -8.67
CA GLN A 71 -47.48 -22.73 -8.55
C GLN A 71 -47.89 -24.01 -7.83
N ALA A 72 -49.07 -23.95 -7.21
CA ALA A 72 -49.56 -24.82 -6.17
C ALA A 72 -50.56 -25.91 -6.65
N LYS A 73 -50.61 -27.01 -5.89
CA LYS A 73 -51.76 -27.89 -5.54
C LYS A 73 -52.60 -28.57 -6.66
N SER A 74 -52.50 -29.91 -6.73
CA SER A 74 -53.59 -30.87 -6.40
C SER A 74 -53.13 -32.36 -6.50
N ARG A 75 -53.83 -33.24 -5.77
CA ARG A 75 -53.62 -34.68 -5.40
C ARG A 75 -54.11 -35.67 -6.52
N PRO A 76 -54.16 -37.04 -6.34
CA PRO A 76 -53.32 -38.08 -5.69
C PRO A 76 -53.05 -39.36 -6.59
N ILE A 77 -52.50 -40.45 -6.00
CA ILE A 77 -52.39 -41.90 -6.44
C ILE A 77 -51.01 -42.22 -7.08
N THR A 78 -50.12 -43.17 -6.68
CA THR A 78 -50.11 -44.37 -5.81
C THR A 78 -48.67 -44.77 -5.42
N LYS A 79 -48.46 -45.19 -4.15
CA LYS A 79 -47.61 -46.24 -3.52
C LYS A 79 -46.19 -46.68 -4.03
N PRO A 80 -45.35 -47.28 -3.14
CA PRO A 80 -43.90 -46.99 -3.03
C PRO A 80 -42.96 -48.18 -3.23
N VAL A 81 -41.66 -47.94 -3.54
CA VAL A 81 -40.54 -48.85 -3.23
C VAL A 81 -39.26 -48.04 -2.93
N ALA A 82 -38.57 -48.41 -1.85
CA ALA A 82 -37.37 -47.78 -1.29
C ALA A 82 -36.06 -48.09 -2.05
N PRO A 83 -34.99 -47.31 -1.84
CA PRO A 83 -33.69 -47.95 -1.61
C PRO A 83 -32.84 -47.35 -0.48
N LYS A 84 -32.00 -48.25 0.09
CA LYS A 84 -30.92 -48.05 1.06
C LYS A 84 -29.78 -47.17 0.51
N PRO A 85 -29.06 -46.41 1.36
CA PRO A 85 -27.78 -45.80 0.98
C PRO A 85 -26.58 -46.71 1.30
N VAL A 86 -25.65 -46.81 0.34
CA VAL A 86 -24.35 -47.50 0.43
C VAL A 86 -23.25 -46.51 0.79
N SER A 87 -22.28 -47.03 1.54
CA SER A 87 -21.25 -46.38 2.36
C SER A 87 -20.15 -45.59 1.66
N LYS A 88 -19.55 -44.70 2.47
CA LYS A 88 -18.27 -43.98 2.33
C LYS A 88 -17.07 -44.92 2.13
N THR A 89 -16.03 -44.45 1.44
CA THR A 89 -14.65 -44.92 1.67
C THR A 89 -13.66 -43.76 1.46
N GLN A 90 -12.88 -43.47 2.51
CA GLN A 90 -11.68 -42.63 2.54
C GLN A 90 -10.45 -43.49 2.20
N ASN A 91 -9.44 -42.89 1.55
CA ASN A 91 -8.14 -43.51 1.31
C ASN A 91 -7.03 -42.60 1.87
N LEU A 92 -6.31 -43.09 2.88
CA LEU A 92 -4.95 -42.66 3.29
C LEU A 92 -4.21 -43.93 3.73
N GLN A 93 -3.14 -44.30 3.02
CA GLN A 93 -2.22 -45.37 3.43
C GLN A 93 -0.88 -44.79 3.87
N ALA A 94 -0.44 -45.19 5.06
CA ALA A 94 0.89 -44.97 5.61
C ALA A 94 1.67 -46.31 5.63
N THR A 95 2.94 -46.25 5.24
CA THR A 95 3.86 -47.39 5.05
C THR A 95 4.59 -47.77 6.36
N GLN A 96 4.93 -49.06 6.47
CA GLN A 96 5.22 -49.82 7.69
C GLN A 96 6.69 -49.77 8.19
N LEU A 97 6.86 -50.07 9.49
CA LEU A 97 8.10 -50.42 10.22
C LEU A 97 8.54 -51.89 9.95
N PRO A 98 9.85 -52.22 10.00
CA PRO A 98 10.31 -53.60 10.08
C PRO A 98 10.67 -54.08 11.50
N LYS A 99 10.38 -55.37 11.75
CA LYS A 99 10.79 -56.22 12.89
C LYS A 99 12.31 -56.44 12.91
N GLN A 100 12.90 -56.57 14.12
CA GLN A 100 14.17 -57.28 14.32
C GLN A 100 14.19 -58.07 15.64
N VAL A 101 14.99 -59.13 15.59
CA VAL A 101 15.07 -60.36 16.39
C VAL A 101 15.94 -60.22 17.66
N THR A 102 15.67 -61.10 18.64
CA THR A 102 16.36 -61.38 19.91
C THR A 102 17.89 -61.56 19.81
N PRO A 103 18.63 -61.46 20.93
CA PRO A 103 19.10 -62.72 21.53
C PRO A 103 19.10 -62.77 23.07
N ILE A 104 18.85 -63.98 23.57
CA ILE A 104 19.13 -64.44 24.93
C ILE A 104 20.64 -64.71 25.03
N ASN A 105 21.31 -64.14 26.03
CA ASN A 105 22.55 -64.71 26.53
C ASN A 105 22.61 -64.60 28.06
N LYS A 106 22.83 -65.74 28.71
CA LYS A 106 23.02 -65.92 30.15
C LYS A 106 24.46 -65.50 30.49
N SER A 107 24.66 -64.63 31.47
CA SER A 107 25.84 -64.74 32.32
C SER A 107 25.56 -64.22 33.72
N THR A 108 25.74 -65.13 34.65
CA THR A 108 25.69 -65.01 36.10
C THR A 108 26.86 -64.16 36.59
N ILE A 109 26.61 -62.98 37.17
CA ILE A 109 27.47 -62.42 38.23
C ILE A 109 26.59 -61.79 39.31
N LYS A 110 26.72 -62.37 40.51
CA LYS A 110 26.17 -61.96 41.79
C LYS A 110 26.83 -60.64 42.24
N PRO A 111 26.07 -59.70 42.84
CA PRO A 111 26.41 -59.30 44.20
C PRO A 111 25.14 -59.35 45.07
N ALA A 112 25.07 -60.13 46.15
CA ALA A 112 25.65 -59.80 47.45
C ALA A 112 25.25 -58.38 47.92
N VAL A 113 23.98 -58.27 48.31
CA VAL A 113 23.39 -57.47 49.39
C VAL A 113 24.19 -56.25 49.88
N SER A 114 23.67 -55.07 49.57
CA SER A 114 23.43 -54.04 50.59
C SER A 114 22.11 -53.32 50.26
N ASN A 115 21.03 -53.88 50.78
CA ASN A 115 19.76 -53.18 50.96
C ASN A 115 20.01 -51.98 51.88
N ILE A 116 20.21 -50.80 51.30
CA ILE A 116 19.55 -49.54 51.72
C ILE A 116 19.40 -48.69 50.45
N SER A 117 18.47 -49.06 49.56
CA SER A 117 17.96 -48.11 48.57
C SER A 117 16.80 -47.37 49.23
N ASP A 118 17.11 -46.27 49.90
CA ASP A 118 16.08 -45.33 50.33
C ASP A 118 15.22 -44.97 49.11
N PRO A 119 13.88 -45.12 49.16
CA PRO A 119 13.01 -44.69 48.07
C PRO A 119 13.20 -43.21 47.68
N SER A 120 13.83 -42.41 48.57
CA SER A 120 14.24 -41.04 48.29
C SER A 120 15.36 -40.91 47.24
N THR A 121 16.25 -41.89 47.10
CA THR A 121 17.38 -41.83 46.14
C THR A 121 16.95 -42.09 44.68
N ILE A 122 15.97 -42.99 44.48
CA ILE A 122 15.37 -43.26 43.17
C ILE A 122 14.48 -42.07 42.74
N ALA A 123 13.75 -41.48 43.69
CA ALA A 123 12.95 -40.28 43.45
C ALA A 123 13.83 -39.09 43.02
N LEU A 124 14.97 -38.86 43.70
CA LEU A 124 15.91 -37.77 43.38
C LEU A 124 16.58 -37.94 42.00
N ALA A 125 16.92 -39.17 41.62
CA ALA A 125 17.48 -39.45 40.30
C ALA A 125 16.45 -39.19 39.17
N SER A 126 15.18 -39.54 39.41
CA SER A 126 14.10 -39.26 38.46
C SER A 126 13.83 -37.76 38.33
N GLN A 127 13.85 -37.02 39.44
CA GLN A 127 13.72 -35.57 39.48
C GLN A 127 14.88 -34.87 38.74
N LYS A 128 16.13 -35.29 38.96
CA LYS A 128 17.28 -34.76 38.21
C LYS A 128 17.16 -34.97 36.70
N ARG A 129 16.66 -36.14 36.25
CA ARG A 129 16.41 -36.40 34.82
C ARG A 129 15.29 -35.54 34.26
N ALA A 130 14.22 -35.31 35.03
CA ALA A 130 13.13 -34.42 34.62
C ALA A 130 13.62 -32.98 34.44
N ILE A 131 14.41 -32.47 35.39
CA ILE A 131 15.01 -31.12 35.31
C ILE A 131 15.99 -31.01 34.13
N ALA A 132 16.81 -32.03 33.89
CA ALA A 132 17.73 -32.05 32.75
C ALA A 132 16.98 -32.01 31.40
N ARG A 133 15.89 -32.79 31.27
CA ARG A 133 15.01 -32.76 30.07
C ARG A 133 14.34 -31.40 29.89
N GLN A 134 13.84 -30.79 30.97
CA GLN A 134 13.21 -29.48 30.92
C GLN A 134 14.22 -28.40 30.48
N ARG A 135 15.45 -28.43 31.01
CA ARG A 135 16.52 -27.52 30.56
C ARG A 135 16.89 -27.72 29.09
N GLN A 136 16.95 -28.97 28.64
CA GLN A 136 17.25 -29.27 27.24
C GLN A 136 16.15 -28.73 26.31
N GLN A 137 14.88 -28.91 26.66
CA GLN A 137 13.75 -28.35 25.90
C GLN A 137 13.78 -26.81 25.87
N GLN A 138 14.10 -26.15 26.99
CA GLN A 138 14.24 -24.69 27.01
C GLN A 138 15.42 -24.21 26.14
N ALA A 139 16.55 -24.91 26.16
CA ALA A 139 17.71 -24.57 25.33
C ALA A 139 17.41 -24.75 23.83
N GLU A 140 16.67 -25.81 23.46
CA GLU A 140 16.23 -26.03 22.08
C GLU A 140 15.24 -24.96 21.62
N GLN A 141 14.29 -24.55 22.48
CA GLN A 141 13.38 -23.43 22.17
C GLN A 141 14.14 -22.12 21.97
N GLN A 142 15.09 -21.79 22.85
CA GLN A 142 15.90 -20.58 22.68
C GLN A 142 16.73 -20.63 21.39
N ARG A 143 17.28 -21.81 21.05
CA ARG A 143 18.04 -21.99 19.81
C ARG A 143 17.16 -21.87 18.57
N GLN A 144 15.92 -22.38 18.60
CA GLN A 144 14.96 -22.20 17.51
C GLN A 144 14.60 -20.72 17.34
N GLN A 145 14.32 -20.00 18.42
CA GLN A 145 14.02 -18.57 18.36
C GLN A 145 15.17 -17.76 17.77
N GLN A 146 16.42 -18.03 18.18
CA GLN A 146 17.60 -17.37 17.58
C GLN A 146 17.74 -17.67 16.09
N LEU A 147 17.51 -18.93 15.68
CA LEU A 147 17.60 -19.33 14.28
C LEU A 147 16.53 -18.64 13.43
N GLU A 148 15.31 -18.54 13.95
CA GLU A 148 14.19 -17.87 13.28
C GLU A 148 14.46 -16.37 13.15
N GLN A 149 14.99 -15.72 14.19
CA GLN A 149 15.38 -14.33 14.15
C GLN A 149 16.49 -14.06 13.12
N GLN A 150 17.50 -14.93 13.07
CA GLN A 150 18.58 -14.83 12.07
C GLN A 150 18.04 -15.05 10.65
N ARG A 151 17.10 -15.98 10.47
CA ARG A 151 16.46 -16.24 9.19
C ARG A 151 15.63 -15.05 8.73
N GLN A 152 14.87 -14.43 9.62
CA GLN A 152 14.12 -13.20 9.33
C GLN A 152 15.04 -12.05 8.90
N GLN A 153 16.18 -11.86 9.58
CA GLN A 153 17.16 -10.84 9.19
C GLN A 153 17.77 -11.12 7.80
N ALA A 154 18.15 -12.37 7.53
CA ALA A 154 18.69 -12.76 6.23
C ALA A 154 17.65 -12.57 5.11
N GLU A 155 16.38 -12.87 5.39
CA GLU A 155 15.29 -12.69 4.43
C GLU A 155 15.00 -11.21 4.15
N GLN A 156 15.02 -10.36 5.18
CA GLN A 156 14.95 -8.90 4.99
C GLN A 156 16.09 -8.39 4.11
N GLN A 157 17.32 -8.81 4.38
CA GLN A 157 18.48 -8.38 3.60
C GLN A 157 18.38 -8.84 2.14
N ARG A 158 17.90 -10.07 1.91
CA ARG A 158 17.66 -10.61 0.58
C ARG A 158 16.55 -9.86 -0.16
N GLN A 159 15.47 -9.48 0.53
CA GLN A 159 14.39 -8.68 -0.06
C GLN A 159 14.90 -7.30 -0.47
N GLN A 160 15.68 -6.63 0.38
CA GLN A 160 16.26 -5.32 0.04
C GLN A 160 17.18 -5.39 -1.19
N GLN A 161 18.03 -6.43 -1.28
CA GLN A 161 18.87 -6.62 -2.47
C GLN A 161 18.05 -6.91 -3.72
N ALA A 162 17.03 -7.77 -3.62
CA ALA A 162 16.16 -8.08 -4.75
C ALA A 162 15.38 -6.84 -5.22
N GLU A 163 14.90 -6.00 -4.30
CA GLU A 163 14.20 -4.77 -4.62
C GLU A 163 15.13 -3.74 -5.28
N GLN A 164 16.36 -3.57 -4.79
CA GLN A 164 17.37 -2.75 -5.46
C GLN A 164 17.63 -3.22 -6.90
N GLN A 165 17.78 -4.54 -7.09
CA GLN A 165 18.03 -5.10 -8.42
C GLN A 165 16.84 -4.89 -9.36
N ARG A 166 15.61 -5.00 -8.82
CA ARG A 166 14.37 -4.74 -9.56
C ARG A 166 14.23 -3.27 -9.93
N GLN A 167 14.59 -2.35 -9.04
CA GLN A 167 14.60 -0.92 -9.31
C GLN A 167 15.60 -0.57 -10.43
N GLN A 168 16.82 -1.10 -10.37
CA GLN A 168 17.83 -0.88 -11.42
C GLN A 168 17.35 -1.38 -12.79
N GLN A 169 16.72 -2.56 -12.86
CA GLN A 169 16.14 -3.06 -14.11
C GLN A 169 14.98 -2.19 -14.61
N ALA A 170 14.08 -1.78 -13.71
CA ALA A 170 12.97 -0.92 -14.07
C ALA A 170 13.44 0.44 -14.58
N GLU A 171 14.48 1.01 -13.97
CA GLU A 171 15.07 2.28 -14.39
C GLU A 171 15.77 2.17 -15.75
N GLN A 172 16.53 1.10 -16.00
CA GLN A 172 17.08 0.82 -17.34
C GLN A 172 15.98 0.72 -18.40
N GLN A 173 14.90 0.00 -18.11
CA GLN A 173 13.80 -0.16 -19.05
C GLN A 173 13.08 1.17 -19.30
N ARG A 174 12.94 2.01 -18.27
CA ARG A 174 12.37 3.35 -18.38
C ARG A 174 13.26 4.30 -19.18
N GLN A 175 14.59 4.22 -19.02
CA GLN A 175 15.54 4.98 -19.83
C GLN A 175 15.46 4.56 -21.31
N GLN A 176 15.42 3.26 -21.62
CA GLN A 176 15.28 2.78 -23.00
C GLN A 176 13.97 3.27 -23.65
N GLN A 177 12.84 3.24 -22.93
CA GLN A 177 11.58 3.79 -23.44
C GLN A 177 11.63 5.30 -23.65
N ALA A 178 12.22 6.03 -22.71
CA ALA A 178 12.38 7.48 -22.83
C ALA A 178 13.28 7.84 -24.01
N GLU A 179 14.35 7.08 -24.25
CA GLU A 179 15.25 7.29 -25.37
C GLU A 179 14.58 6.99 -26.71
N GLN A 180 13.78 5.92 -26.81
CA GLN A 180 12.95 5.65 -27.99
C GLN A 180 11.96 6.79 -28.28
N GLN A 181 11.26 7.29 -27.26
CA GLN A 181 10.36 8.44 -27.45
C GLN A 181 11.11 9.68 -27.90
N ARG A 182 12.30 9.92 -27.35
CA ARG A 182 13.14 11.06 -27.72
C ARG A 182 13.60 10.97 -29.18
N GLN A 183 14.02 9.78 -29.64
CA GLN A 183 14.38 9.56 -31.05
C GLN A 183 13.18 9.75 -31.98
N GLN A 184 11.98 9.27 -31.62
CA GLN A 184 10.77 9.51 -32.42
C GLN A 184 10.42 11.00 -32.51
N ALA A 185 10.47 11.71 -31.38
CA ALA A 185 10.23 13.15 -31.34
C ALA A 185 11.26 13.92 -32.17
N GLU A 186 12.52 13.51 -32.15
CA GLU A 186 13.58 14.14 -32.92
C GLU A 186 13.44 13.89 -34.43
N GLN A 187 13.03 12.68 -34.86
CA GLN A 187 12.69 12.40 -36.26
C GLN A 187 11.51 13.24 -36.75
N GLN A 188 10.44 13.37 -35.97
CA GLN A 188 9.32 14.26 -36.33
C GLN A 188 9.77 15.71 -36.47
N ARG A 189 10.66 16.17 -35.56
CA ARG A 189 11.20 17.52 -35.59
C ARG A 189 12.09 17.78 -36.81
N GLN A 190 12.86 16.79 -37.25
CA GLN A 190 13.64 16.87 -38.49
C GLN A 190 12.74 16.91 -39.74
N GLN A 191 11.73 16.03 -39.83
CA GLN A 191 10.77 16.06 -40.95
C GLN A 191 10.04 17.41 -41.06
N GLN A 192 9.66 17.99 -39.91
CA GLN A 192 9.01 19.29 -39.88
C GLN A 192 9.97 20.44 -40.24
N ALA A 193 11.27 20.31 -39.93
CA ALA A 193 12.28 21.27 -40.33
C ALA A 193 12.64 21.18 -41.82
N GLU A 194 12.62 19.98 -42.38
CA GLU A 194 12.89 19.71 -43.80
C GLU A 194 11.75 20.20 -44.70
N GLN A 195 10.49 19.99 -44.30
CA GLN A 195 9.33 20.62 -44.96
C GLN A 195 9.36 22.15 -44.92
N ARG A 196 10.07 22.74 -43.93
CA ARG A 196 10.21 24.19 -43.81
C ARG A 196 11.30 24.78 -44.72
N GLN A 197 12.13 23.93 -45.35
CA GLN A 197 13.22 24.36 -46.24
C GLN A 197 12.89 24.20 -47.74
N GLU A 198 11.77 23.57 -48.11
CA GLU A 198 11.37 23.39 -49.51
C GLU A 198 10.37 24.43 -50.07
N GLU A 199 10.03 25.51 -49.35
CA GLU A 199 9.19 26.57 -49.93
C GLU A 199 10.04 27.58 -50.74
N PRO A 200 9.81 27.75 -52.07
CA PRO A 200 10.49 28.76 -52.85
C PRO A 200 9.89 30.14 -52.54
N VAL A 201 10.77 31.13 -52.43
CA VAL A 201 10.45 32.55 -52.27
C VAL A 201 9.61 33.01 -53.46
N GLY A 202 8.32 33.29 -53.23
CA GLY A 202 7.37 33.69 -54.28
C GLY A 202 6.07 34.29 -53.72
N GLU A 203 6.16 35.53 -53.25
CA GLU A 203 5.16 36.59 -53.41
C GLU A 203 3.66 36.20 -53.50
N LYS A 204 2.96 36.21 -52.36
CA LYS A 204 1.66 36.88 -52.21
C LYS A 204 1.22 36.96 -50.77
N LEU A 205 0.81 38.17 -50.36
CA LEU A 205 0.09 38.45 -49.13
C LEU A 205 -1.08 37.47 -48.94
N SER A 206 -0.92 36.58 -47.97
CA SER A 206 -2.01 35.99 -47.20
C SER A 206 -1.44 35.81 -45.80
N PRO A 207 -2.09 36.31 -44.73
CA PRO A 207 -1.62 36.03 -43.39
C PRO A 207 -1.53 34.50 -43.26
N PRO A 208 -0.52 33.97 -42.53
CA PRO A 208 -0.54 32.55 -42.22
C PRO A 208 -1.91 32.32 -41.59
N LYS A 209 -2.67 31.36 -42.13
CA LYS A 209 -3.67 30.71 -41.30
C LYS A 209 -2.85 30.11 -40.18
N THR A 210 -2.74 30.87 -39.08
CA THR A 210 -2.57 30.34 -37.75
C THR A 210 -3.56 29.19 -37.73
N GLN A 211 -3.09 27.95 -37.86
CA GLN A 211 -3.75 26.86 -37.19
C GLN A 211 -3.83 27.37 -35.77
N SER A 212 -5.02 27.82 -35.38
CA SER A 212 -5.35 28.13 -34.00
C SER A 212 -4.70 27.00 -33.21
N GLN A 213 -3.68 27.31 -32.41
CA GLN A 213 -3.12 26.36 -31.48
C GLN A 213 -4.32 25.98 -30.62
N GLY A 214 -4.92 24.84 -30.94
CA GLY A 214 -6.24 24.51 -30.43
C GLY A 214 -6.14 24.44 -28.92
N GLY A 215 -6.71 25.41 -28.22
CA GLY A 215 -6.67 25.46 -26.77
C GLY A 215 -7.43 24.25 -26.25
N LEU A 216 -6.84 23.54 -25.28
CA LEU A 216 -7.56 22.48 -24.58
C LEU A 216 -8.38 23.13 -23.47
N PHE A 217 -9.69 23.02 -23.57
CA PHE A 217 -10.63 23.54 -22.58
C PHE A 217 -11.23 22.40 -21.77
N ALA A 218 -11.34 22.63 -20.48
CA ALA A 218 -12.06 21.77 -19.55
C ALA A 218 -13.34 22.48 -19.10
N PHE A 219 -14.46 21.78 -19.23
CA PHE A 219 -15.77 22.22 -18.70
C PHE A 219 -16.21 21.25 -17.64
N TRP A 220 -16.76 21.73 -16.53
CA TRP A 220 -17.34 20.81 -15.55
C TRP A 220 -18.72 21.22 -15.09
N ILE A 221 -19.55 20.22 -14.83
CA ILE A 221 -20.89 20.42 -14.30
C ILE A 221 -20.94 19.70 -12.94
N PRO A 222 -21.19 20.42 -11.84
CA PRO A 222 -21.35 19.76 -10.56
C PRO A 222 -22.57 18.85 -10.60
N VAL A 223 -22.39 17.63 -10.11
CA VAL A 223 -23.48 16.64 -10.00
C VAL A 223 -24.47 17.13 -8.95
N SER A 224 -25.77 16.90 -9.19
CA SER A 224 -26.81 17.26 -8.22
C SER A 224 -26.59 16.55 -6.89
N GLU A 225 -27.01 17.15 -5.77
CA GLU A 225 -26.82 16.51 -4.45
C GLU A 225 -27.51 15.15 -4.37
N GLU A 226 -28.68 15.01 -5.01
CA GLU A 226 -29.45 13.77 -5.05
C GLU A 226 -28.71 12.66 -5.82
N GLU A 227 -28.18 12.97 -6.99
CA GLU A 227 -27.42 12.02 -7.81
C GLU A 227 -26.11 11.62 -7.11
N GLN A 228 -25.42 12.57 -6.47
CA GLN A 228 -24.23 12.26 -5.68
C GLN A 228 -24.56 11.37 -4.48
N ARG A 229 -25.66 11.64 -3.76
CA ARG A 229 -26.14 10.80 -2.64
C ARG A 229 -26.50 9.39 -3.12
N ALA A 230 -27.12 9.25 -4.29
CA ALA A 230 -27.46 7.95 -4.86
C ALA A 230 -26.22 7.13 -5.23
N GLN A 231 -25.13 7.80 -5.60
CA GLN A 231 -23.88 7.16 -6.01
C GLN A 231 -22.93 6.86 -4.84
N MET A 232 -23.08 7.54 -3.71
CA MET A 232 -22.34 7.25 -2.49
C MET A 232 -22.92 6.03 -1.76
N ARG A 233 -22.04 5.12 -1.35
CA ARG A 233 -22.44 3.93 -0.57
C ARG A 233 -22.97 4.29 0.83
N GLU A 234 -22.46 5.36 1.41
CA GLU A 234 -22.90 5.88 2.70
C GLU A 234 -23.79 7.11 2.51
N PRO A 235 -24.97 7.16 3.15
CA PRO A 235 -25.84 8.31 3.04
C PRO A 235 -25.20 9.53 3.71
N LEU A 236 -24.96 10.58 2.92
CA LEU A 236 -24.55 11.88 3.45
C LEU A 236 -25.66 12.45 4.35
N PRO A 237 -25.33 13.14 5.45
CA PRO A 237 -26.32 13.87 6.25
C PRO A 237 -27.14 14.83 5.38
N LYS A 238 -28.45 14.96 5.62
CA LYS A 238 -29.31 15.86 4.82
C LYS A 238 -28.97 17.33 5.06
N GLU A 239 -28.41 17.62 6.21
CA GLU A 239 -28.05 18.96 6.67
C GLU A 239 -26.67 19.39 6.16
N LEU A 240 -25.89 18.48 5.56
CA LEU A 240 -24.58 18.77 5.00
C LEU A 240 -24.74 19.30 3.57
N LYS A 241 -24.43 20.59 3.38
CA LYS A 241 -24.21 21.17 2.06
C LYS A 241 -22.82 20.78 1.57
N LEU A 242 -22.76 20.34 0.32
CA LEU A 242 -21.52 19.91 -0.32
C LEU A 242 -20.64 21.10 -0.69
N ALA A 243 -19.37 20.82 -1.00
CA ALA A 243 -18.47 21.84 -1.49
C ALA A 243 -18.89 22.34 -2.88
N GLU A 244 -18.84 23.64 -3.08
CA GLU A 244 -19.21 24.29 -4.34
C GLU A 244 -18.01 25.04 -4.92
N HIS A 245 -17.83 24.98 -6.24
CA HIS A 245 -16.74 25.70 -6.88
C HIS A 245 -16.99 27.21 -6.86
N ILE A 246 -15.93 27.99 -6.66
CA ILE A 246 -15.98 29.46 -6.71
C ILE A 246 -15.31 29.91 -8.00
N GLY A 247 -16.11 30.36 -8.98
CA GLY A 247 -15.60 30.93 -10.22
C GLY A 247 -16.37 30.44 -11.45
N SER A 248 -15.67 30.41 -12.59
CA SER A 248 -16.19 29.85 -13.83
C SER A 248 -15.94 28.35 -13.89
N ASN A 249 -16.92 27.60 -14.40
CA ASN A 249 -16.80 26.15 -14.62
C ASN A 249 -16.10 25.79 -15.96
N GLU A 250 -15.30 26.71 -16.48
CA GLU A 250 -14.53 26.60 -17.71
C GLU A 250 -13.11 27.04 -17.42
N LYS A 251 -12.13 26.22 -17.83
CA LYS A 251 -10.72 26.53 -17.69
C LYS A 251 -9.95 26.11 -18.93
N GLU A 252 -9.14 27.03 -19.42
CA GLU A 252 -8.12 26.71 -20.41
C GLU A 252 -6.96 25.98 -19.73
N VAL A 253 -6.62 24.81 -20.27
CA VAL A 253 -5.59 23.94 -19.73
C VAL A 253 -4.25 24.34 -20.34
N ALA A 254 -3.52 25.18 -19.61
CA ALA A 254 -2.22 25.72 -20.04
C ALA A 254 -1.07 24.67 -20.02
N SER A 255 -1.31 23.47 -19.49
CA SER A 255 -0.28 22.44 -19.36
C SER A 255 0.20 21.94 -20.74
N ILE A 256 1.41 22.37 -21.12
CA ILE A 256 2.14 21.97 -22.33
C ILE A 256 2.27 20.44 -22.45
N TYR A 257 2.31 19.74 -21.31
CA TYR A 257 2.33 18.27 -21.22
C TYR A 257 1.01 17.62 -21.69
N ILE A 258 -0.13 18.24 -21.41
CA ILE A 258 -1.44 17.74 -21.82
C ILE A 258 -1.69 18.07 -23.29
N ASN A 259 -1.33 19.29 -23.70
CA ASN A 259 -1.51 19.76 -25.07
C ASN A 259 -0.65 19.01 -26.10
N SER A 260 0.44 18.36 -25.68
CA SER A 260 1.37 17.67 -26.58
C SER A 260 1.36 16.14 -26.49
N ASN A 261 0.91 15.54 -25.37
CA ASN A 261 1.09 14.09 -25.12
C ASN A 261 -0.15 13.34 -24.63
N LEU A 262 -1.23 14.02 -24.22
CA LEU A 262 -2.45 13.32 -23.82
C LEU A 262 -3.37 13.18 -25.03
N ASP A 263 -3.30 12.00 -25.66
CA ASP A 263 -4.32 11.52 -26.60
C ASP A 263 -5.62 11.19 -25.85
N LEU A 264 -6.15 12.20 -25.14
CA LEU A 264 -7.43 12.14 -24.48
C LEU A 264 -8.49 12.53 -25.52
N PRO A 265 -9.41 11.62 -25.87
CA PRO A 265 -10.54 11.98 -26.71
C PRO A 265 -11.41 13.02 -26.01
N ALA A 266 -12.11 13.83 -26.79
CA ALA A 266 -13.12 14.75 -26.30
C ALA A 266 -14.29 13.94 -25.72
N VAL A 267 -14.22 13.66 -24.43
CA VAL A 267 -15.15 12.81 -23.69
C VAL A 267 -15.60 13.53 -22.43
N GLU A 268 -16.85 13.31 -22.06
CA GLU A 268 -17.40 13.66 -20.75
C GLU A 268 -17.25 12.46 -19.82
N PHE A 269 -16.70 12.70 -18.62
CA PHE A 269 -16.50 11.65 -17.63
C PHE A 269 -16.69 12.16 -16.20
N LEU A 270 -17.04 11.25 -15.32
CA LEU A 270 -17.31 11.52 -13.91
C LEU A 270 -16.05 11.49 -13.03
N VAL A 271 -15.88 12.55 -12.25
CA VAL A 271 -14.75 12.77 -11.35
C VAL A 271 -15.25 13.07 -9.93
N SER A 272 -14.60 12.47 -8.94
CA SER A 272 -14.73 12.82 -7.53
C SER A 272 -13.60 13.76 -7.12
N LEU A 273 -13.95 14.99 -6.76
CA LEU A 273 -13.04 15.98 -6.21
C LEU A 273 -12.99 15.85 -4.69
N ILE A 274 -11.79 15.82 -4.13
CA ILE A 274 -11.54 15.80 -2.69
C ILE A 274 -11.13 17.20 -2.28
N ILE A 275 -11.92 17.81 -1.41
CA ILE A 275 -11.79 19.21 -0.98
C ILE A 275 -11.68 19.24 0.54
N ASP A 276 -10.70 19.97 1.06
CA ASP A 276 -10.52 20.11 2.50
C ASP A 276 -11.52 21.06 3.15
N LYS A 277 -11.56 21.08 4.49
CA LYS A 277 -12.41 21.99 5.27
C LYS A 277 -12.18 23.48 5.03
N THR A 278 -11.07 23.86 4.39
CA THR A 278 -10.76 25.25 4.03
C THR A 278 -11.24 25.62 2.63
N GLY A 279 -11.74 24.64 1.87
CA GLY A 279 -12.16 24.85 0.49
C GLY A 279 -11.02 24.70 -0.52
N LYS A 280 -9.89 24.13 -0.12
CA LYS A 280 -8.76 23.86 -1.01
C LYS A 280 -8.94 22.51 -1.68
N PHE A 281 -8.72 22.47 -2.99
CA PHE A 281 -8.62 21.23 -3.75
C PHE A 281 -7.40 20.41 -3.32
N MET A 282 -7.62 19.12 -3.06
CA MET A 282 -6.57 18.18 -2.63
C MET A 282 -6.22 17.17 -3.72
N GLU A 283 -7.23 16.53 -4.32
CA GLU A 283 -7.05 15.46 -5.30
C GLU A 283 -8.34 15.26 -6.12
N ALA A 284 -8.20 14.86 -7.38
CA ALA A 284 -9.28 14.38 -8.23
C ALA A 284 -9.10 12.89 -8.53
N LYS A 285 -10.18 12.12 -8.37
CA LYS A 285 -10.24 10.68 -8.70
C LYS A 285 -11.31 10.43 -9.75
N VAL A 286 -10.96 9.69 -10.78
CA VAL A 286 -11.93 9.31 -11.83
C VAL A 286 -12.77 8.17 -11.29
N ILE A 287 -14.08 8.32 -11.27
CA ILE A 287 -15.01 7.28 -10.79
C ILE A 287 -15.92 6.76 -11.90
N ASP A 288 -15.78 7.31 -13.10
CA ASP A 288 -16.54 6.90 -14.27
C ASP A 288 -16.21 5.46 -14.69
N PRO A 289 -17.20 4.56 -14.78
CA PRO A 289 -17.00 3.19 -15.26
C PRO A 289 -16.70 3.12 -16.76
N ALA A 290 -17.02 4.15 -17.55
CA ALA A 290 -16.76 4.18 -18.99
C ALA A 290 -15.28 4.35 -19.32
N ILE A 291 -14.48 4.87 -18.38
CA ILE A 291 -13.05 5.07 -18.57
C ILE A 291 -12.29 3.77 -18.22
N PRO A 292 -11.55 3.18 -19.17
CA PRO A 292 -10.77 1.97 -18.92
C PRO A 292 -9.75 2.16 -17.80
N ALA A 293 -9.56 1.14 -16.96
CA ALA A 293 -8.61 1.19 -15.84
C ALA A 293 -7.17 1.51 -16.28
N ALA A 294 -6.78 1.10 -17.49
CA ALA A 294 -5.47 1.38 -18.07
C ALA A 294 -5.26 2.86 -18.43
N GLU A 295 -6.34 3.60 -18.71
CA GLU A 295 -6.31 5.00 -19.09
C GLU A 295 -6.68 5.94 -17.94
N LYS A 296 -7.31 5.40 -16.89
CA LYS A 296 -7.77 6.13 -15.71
C LYS A 296 -6.75 7.09 -15.14
N SER A 297 -5.49 6.68 -15.01
CA SER A 297 -4.42 7.54 -14.48
C SER A 297 -4.18 8.80 -15.33
N LYS A 298 -4.37 8.72 -16.66
CA LYS A 298 -4.24 9.88 -17.56
C LYS A 298 -5.36 10.88 -17.32
N TYR A 299 -6.60 10.40 -17.21
CA TYR A 299 -7.78 11.23 -16.91
C TYR A 299 -7.73 11.82 -15.49
N GLU A 300 -7.21 11.06 -14.53
CA GLU A 300 -6.97 11.56 -13.16
C GLU A 300 -5.93 12.67 -13.16
N GLN A 301 -4.80 12.48 -13.84
CA GLN A 301 -3.78 13.52 -13.96
C GLN A 301 -4.36 14.78 -14.62
N PHE A 302 -5.12 14.62 -15.70
CA PHE A 302 -5.81 15.75 -16.35
C PHE A 302 -6.74 16.48 -15.37
N ALA A 303 -7.60 15.76 -14.65
CA ALA A 303 -8.51 16.37 -13.70
C ALA A 303 -7.76 17.09 -12.56
N ASN A 304 -6.66 16.51 -12.07
CA ASN A 304 -5.84 17.15 -11.04
C ASN A 304 -5.23 18.47 -11.53
N ASP A 305 -4.73 18.52 -12.77
CA ASP A 305 -4.20 19.75 -13.36
C ASP A 305 -5.30 20.81 -13.58
N VAL A 306 -6.48 20.39 -14.03
CA VAL A 306 -7.64 21.29 -14.21
C VAL A 306 -8.02 21.94 -12.88
N PHE A 307 -8.17 21.17 -11.81
CA PHE A 307 -8.61 21.70 -10.52
C PHE A 307 -7.45 22.24 -9.66
N GLN A 308 -6.21 22.17 -10.13
CA GLN A 308 -5.08 22.74 -9.42
C GLN A 308 -5.23 24.26 -9.32
N GLY A 309 -5.15 24.76 -8.08
CA GLY A 309 -5.30 26.17 -7.76
C GLY A 309 -6.74 26.67 -7.70
N GLU A 310 -7.73 25.82 -8.03
CA GLU A 310 -9.14 26.17 -7.90
C GLU A 310 -9.56 26.26 -6.42
N LYS A 311 -10.52 27.14 -6.16
CA LYS A 311 -11.07 27.37 -4.83
C LYS A 311 -12.52 26.92 -4.76
N PHE A 312 -12.89 26.41 -3.60
CA PHE A 312 -14.22 25.92 -3.33
C PHE A 312 -14.75 26.55 -2.06
N GLN A 313 -16.05 26.75 -2.00
CA GLN A 313 -16.74 26.93 -0.73
C GLN A 313 -16.72 25.57 -0.02
N PRO A 314 -16.18 25.47 1.21
CA PRO A 314 -16.11 24.20 1.91
C PRO A 314 -17.51 23.67 2.23
N ALA A 315 -17.60 22.34 2.31
CA ALA A 315 -18.80 21.67 2.79
C ALA A 315 -19.11 22.12 4.23
N HIS A 316 -20.38 22.38 4.51
CA HIS A 316 -20.81 22.91 5.81
C HIS A 316 -22.19 22.40 6.19
N TYR A 317 -22.43 22.26 7.49
CA TYR A 317 -23.74 21.92 8.00
C TYR A 317 -24.62 23.17 8.08
N THR A 318 -25.85 23.10 7.56
CA THR A 318 -26.80 24.23 7.58
C THR A 318 -27.19 24.66 8.99
N ASP A 319 -27.13 23.75 9.95
CA ASP A 319 -27.43 23.98 11.37
C ASP A 319 -26.30 24.76 12.09
N GLY A 320 -25.09 24.84 11.52
CA GLY A 320 -23.95 25.56 12.11
C GLY A 320 -23.40 24.97 13.43
N THR A 321 -24.08 23.98 14.01
CA THR A 321 -23.74 23.33 15.28
C THR A 321 -22.55 22.38 15.18
N LYS A 322 -22.25 21.89 13.97
CA LYS A 322 -21.18 20.93 13.70
C LYS A 322 -20.07 21.59 12.88
N PRO A 323 -18.79 21.35 13.25
CA PRO A 323 -17.69 21.80 12.42
C PRO A 323 -17.77 21.14 11.03
N PRO A 324 -17.31 21.83 9.97
CA PRO A 324 -17.24 21.25 8.64
C PRO A 324 -16.35 20.00 8.64
N PRO A 325 -16.65 18.99 7.80
CA PRO A 325 -15.85 17.79 7.71
C PRO A 325 -14.44 18.12 7.23
N ASP A 326 -13.42 17.42 7.77
CA ASP A 326 -12.02 17.67 7.41
C ASP A 326 -11.75 17.49 5.91
N LEU A 327 -12.44 16.54 5.27
CA LEU A 327 -12.45 16.28 3.84
C LEU A 327 -13.89 16.09 3.36
N SER A 328 -14.18 16.59 2.18
CA SER A 328 -15.47 16.46 1.51
C SER A 328 -15.27 16.02 0.07
N ASN A 329 -16.18 15.17 -0.41
CA ASN A 329 -16.18 14.73 -1.80
C ASN A 329 -17.23 15.53 -2.58
N ARG A 330 -16.86 16.01 -3.76
CA ARG A 330 -17.78 16.66 -4.70
C ARG A 330 -17.67 15.99 -6.07
N PHE A 331 -18.78 15.47 -6.58
CA PHE A 331 -18.78 14.84 -7.89
C PHE A 331 -19.04 15.87 -8.98
N VAL A 332 -18.27 15.80 -10.06
CA VAL A 332 -18.38 16.69 -11.22
C VAL A 332 -18.28 15.87 -12.50
N ARG A 333 -19.09 16.23 -13.50
CA ARG A 333 -18.97 15.72 -14.87
C ARG A 333 -18.00 16.64 -15.61
N LEU A 334 -16.82 16.14 -15.91
CA LEU A 334 -15.75 16.87 -16.58
C LEU A 334 -15.74 16.53 -18.06
N LYS A 335 -15.82 17.54 -18.92
CA LYS A 335 -15.80 17.44 -20.38
C LYS A 335 -14.55 18.09 -20.94
N ILE A 336 -13.90 17.38 -21.85
CA ILE A 336 -12.72 17.85 -22.58
C ILE A 336 -13.14 18.36 -23.96
N GLU A 337 -12.69 19.56 -24.32
CA GLU A 337 -12.92 20.15 -25.65
C GLU A 337 -11.62 20.75 -26.20
N ARG A 338 -11.38 20.60 -27.51
CA ARG A 338 -10.25 21.23 -28.21
C ARG A 338 -10.82 22.29 -29.14
N ARG A 339 -10.40 23.56 -29.00
CA ARG A 339 -10.96 24.69 -29.77
C ARG A 339 -9.91 25.46 -30.54
#